data_AF-A0A656D4Y7-F1
#
_entry.id   AF-A0A656D4Y7-F1
#
_cell.length_a   1.000
_cell.length_b   1.000
_cell.length_c   1.000
_cell.angle_alpha   90.00
_cell.angle_beta   90.00
_cell.angle_gamma   90.00
#
_symmetry.space_group_name_H-M   'P 1'
#
loop_
_entity.id
_entity.type
_entity.pdbx_description
1 polymer ?
#
loop_
_entity_poly.entity_id
_entity_poly.type
_entity_poly.pdbx_seq_one_letter_code
_entity_poly.pdbx_strand_id
1 'polypeptide(L)' 'MDIRIIRRLEEIVGKGRVLTSIENRIAYSYDATPTFASLPDAIVIPETPEHVSQVLKLANEENFIVIPR' A
#
# COMPACT_ATOMS: atom_id res chain seq x y z
N MET A 1 -1.13 5.97 -8.43
CA MET A 1 -0.52 4.67 -8.82
C MET A 1 -1.20 4.07 -10.05
N ASP A 2 -0.44 3.34 -10.90
CA ASP A 2 -0.97 2.60 -12.06
C ASP A 2 -1.83 1.39 -11.61
N ILE A 3 -2.98 1.18 -12.27
CA ILE A 3 -3.89 0.06 -11.99
C ILE A 3 -3.22 -1.33 -12.11
N ARG A 4 -2.19 -1.45 -12.96
CA ARG A 4 -1.42 -2.69 -13.12
C ARG A 4 -0.65 -3.03 -11.84
N ILE A 5 -0.09 -2.03 -11.17
CA ILE A 5 0.62 -2.21 -9.89
C ILE A 5 -0.36 -2.66 -8.81
N ILE A 6 -1.55 -2.06 -8.74
CA ILE A 6 -2.61 -2.47 -7.80
C ILE A 6 -2.96 -3.94 -7.98
N ARG A 7 -3.13 -4.41 -9.23
CA ARG A 7 -3.41 -5.82 -9.50
C ARG A 7 -2.26 -6.75 -9.09
N ARG A 8 -1.00 -6.37 -9.37
CA ARG A 8 0.17 -7.14 -8.92
C ARG A 8 0.24 -7.21 -7.39
N LEU A 9 -0.13 -6.14 -6.69
CA LEU A 9 -0.25 -6.15 -5.23
C LEU A 9 -1.37 -7.09 -4.76
N GLU A 10 -2.54 -7.06 -5.40
CA GLU A 10 -3.64 -7.98 -5.10
C GLU A 10 -3.27 -9.45 -5.36
N GLU A 11 -2.43 -9.75 -6.36
CA GLU A 11 -1.89 -11.09 -6.61
C GLU A 11 -0.94 -11.55 -5.50
N ILE A 12 -0.15 -10.63 -4.91
CA ILE A 12 0.78 -10.93 -3.82
C ILE A 12 0.04 -11.16 -2.50
N VAL A 13 -0.86 -10.25 -2.09
CA VAL A 13 -1.48 -10.29 -0.75
C VAL A 13 -2.93 -10.76 -0.73
N GLY A 14 -3.55 -10.91 -1.90
CA GLY A 14 -4.98 -11.18 -2.05
C GLY A 14 -5.82 -9.90 -2.21
N LYS A 15 -6.89 -10.00 -3.01
CA LYS A 15 -7.74 -8.86 -3.40
C LYS A 15 -8.35 -8.07 -2.23
N GLY A 16 -8.70 -8.75 -1.13
CA GLY A 16 -9.27 -8.10 0.06
C GLY A 16 -8.27 -7.33 0.91
N ARG A 17 -6.98 -7.36 0.56
CA ARG A 17 -5.86 -6.79 1.33
C ARG A 17 -5.17 -5.62 0.65
N VAL A 18 -5.74 -5.11 -0.45
CA VAL A 18 -5.31 -3.87 -1.10
C VAL A 18 -6.47 -2.88 -1.05
N LEU A 19 -6.33 -1.85 -0.21
CA LEU A 19 -7.37 -0.84 0.00
C LEU A 19 -7.07 0.40 -0.83
N THR A 20 -8.00 0.75 -1.72
CA THR A 20 -7.87 1.90 -2.64
C THR A 20 -9.04 2.88 -2.53
N SER A 21 -10.03 2.58 -1.68
CA SER A 21 -11.17 3.48 -1.46
C SER A 21 -10.72 4.79 -0.84
N ILE A 22 -11.44 5.88 -1.11
CA ILE A 22 -11.07 7.21 -0.62
C ILE A 22 -11.10 7.28 0.91
N GLU A 23 -12.05 6.58 1.54
CA GLU A 23 -12.23 6.53 2.99
C GLU A 23 -11.03 5.89 3.66
N ASN A 24 -10.56 4.75 3.12
CA ASN A 24 -9.36 4.08 3.63
C ASN A 24 -8.13 4.97 3.42
N ARG A 25 -7.96 5.56 2.24
CA ARG A 25 -6.82 6.44 1.97
C ARG A 25 -6.78 7.63 2.91
N ILE A 26 -7.92 8.25 3.21
CA ILE A 26 -8.02 9.33 4.20
C ILE A 26 -7.65 8.81 5.59
N ALA A 27 -8.21 7.68 6.02
CA ALA A 27 -7.94 7.10 7.34
C ALA A 27 -6.45 6.77 7.55
N TYR A 28 -5.75 6.37 6.49
CA TYR A 28 -4.30 6.11 6.50
C TYR A 28 -3.47 7.29 5.97
N SER A 29 -4.01 8.51 5.91
CA SER A 29 -3.25 9.67 5.45
C SER A 29 -2.50 10.40 6.56
N TYR A 30 -2.86 10.18 7.82
CA TYR A 30 -2.28 10.86 8.98
C TYR A 30 -1.98 9.86 10.10
N ASP A 31 -1.16 10.30 11.05
CA ASP A 31 -0.95 9.64 12.33
C ASP A 31 -1.35 10.59 13.48
N ALA A 32 -0.82 10.40 14.68
CA ALA A 32 -1.08 11.29 15.81
C ALA A 32 -0.45 12.70 15.68
N THR A 33 0.19 13.02 14.55
CA THR A 33 0.77 14.32 14.22
C THR A 33 -0.28 15.22 13.54
N PRO A 34 -0.89 16.19 14.25
CA PRO A 34 -2.14 16.81 13.81
C PRO A 34 -2.05 17.64 12.53
N THR A 35 -0.86 18.11 12.16
CA THR A 35 -0.62 19.02 11.04
C THR A 35 0.01 18.36 9.83
N PHE A 36 0.25 17.04 9.88
CA PHE A 36 0.91 16.31 8.80
C PHE A 36 -0.02 15.21 8.26
N ALA A 37 -0.39 15.35 7.00
CA ALA A 37 -1.15 14.34 6.28
C ALA A 37 -0.55 14.15 4.87
N SER A 38 -0.45 12.90 4.44
CA SER A 38 -0.05 12.51 3.09
C SER A 38 -0.96 11.39 2.61
N LEU A 39 -1.74 11.67 1.56
CA LEU A 39 -2.73 10.73 1.05
C LEU A 39 -2.03 9.60 0.27
N PRO A 40 -2.05 8.34 0.74
CA PRO A 40 -1.44 7.23 0.01
C PRO A 40 -2.23 6.92 -1.26
N ASP A 41 -1.60 6.27 -2.23
CA ASP A 41 -2.27 5.72 -3.41
C ASP A 41 -3.07 4.45 -3.09
N ALA A 42 -2.51 3.59 -2.23
CA ALA A 42 -3.11 2.33 -1.78
C ALA A 42 -2.54 1.94 -0.42
N ILE A 43 -3.27 1.10 0.31
CA ILE A 43 -2.82 0.46 1.55
C ILE A 43 -2.76 -1.04 1.30
N VAL A 44 -1.64 -1.66 1.65
CA VAL A 44 -1.41 -3.11 1.49
C VAL A 44 -1.32 -3.72 2.88
N ILE A 45 -2.11 -4.75 3.15
CA ILE A 45 -2.15 -5.44 4.44
C ILE A 45 -1.50 -6.83 4.27
N PRO A 46 -0.17 -6.97 4.43
CA PRO A 46 0.49 -8.27 4.36
C PRO A 46 0.18 -9.12 5.61
N GLU A 47 0.24 -10.44 5.47
CA GLU A 47 0.03 -11.39 6.59
C GLU A 47 1.26 -12.25 6.90
N THR A 48 2.19 -12.32 5.95
CA THR A 48 3.39 -13.14 6.06
C THR A 48 4.63 -12.31 5.71
N PRO A 49 5.82 -12.67 6.23
CA PRO A 49 7.07 -12.07 5.80
C PRO A 49 7.29 -12.16 4.28
N GLU A 50 6.82 -13.23 3.65
CA GLU A 50 6.90 -13.45 2.19
C GLU A 50 6.12 -12.39 1.41
N HIS A 51 4.91 -12.02 1.87
CA HIS A 51 4.15 -10.93 1.28
C HIS A 51 4.94 -9.61 1.32
N VAL A 52 5.55 -9.29 2.47
CA VAL A 52 6.37 -8.08 2.62
C VAL A 52 7.54 -8.11 1.64
N SER A 53 8.27 -9.22 1.57
CA SER A 53 9.40 -9.41 0.65
C SER A 53 8.99 -9.18 -0.80
N GLN A 54 7.86 -9.74 -1.23
CA GLN A 54 7.37 -9.60 -2.60
C GLN A 54 6.89 -8.17 -2.90
N VAL A 55 6.20 -7.50 -1.97
CA VAL A 55 5.78 -6.10 -2.12
C VAL A 55 7.00 -5.18 -2.27
N LEU A 56 8.04 -5.37 -1.46
CA LEU A 56 9.26 -4.55 -1.54
C LEU A 56 10.04 -4.79 -2.84
N LYS A 57 10.09 -6.03 -3.33
CA LYS A 57 10.66 -6.34 -4.66
C LYS A 57 9.90 -5.62 -5.76
N LEU A 58 8.56 -5.70 -5.74
CA LEU A 58 7.70 -5.01 -6.69
C LEU A 58 7.89 -3.48 -6.62
N ALA A 59 8.00 -2.92 -5.42
CA ALA A 59 8.27 -1.49 -5.22
C ALA A 59 9.58 -1.04 -5.86
N ASN A 60 10.63 -1.86 -5.75
CA ASN A 60 11.92 -1.60 -6.37
C ASN A 60 11.87 -1.74 -7.90
N GLU A 61 11.15 -2.73 -8.43
CA GLU A 61 10.95 -2.92 -9.88
C GLU A 61 10.19 -1.75 -10.51
N GLU A 62 9.10 -1.33 -9.90
CA GLU A 62 8.17 -0.32 -10.43
C GLU A 62 8.44 1.10 -9.90
N ASN A 63 9.46 1.26 -9.06
CA ASN A 63 9.92 2.53 -8.47
C ASN A 63 8.82 3.32 -7.73
N PHE A 64 8.01 2.65 -6.91
CA PHE A 64 7.07 3.33 -6.00
C PHE A 64 7.54 3.33 -4.55
N ILE A 65 7.09 4.35 -3.81
CA ILE A 65 7.45 4.56 -2.41
C ILE A 65 6.61 3.64 -1.52
N VAL A 66 7.28 2.95 -0.58
CA VAL A 66 6.63 2.18 0.49
C VAL A 66 6.87 2.89 1.81
N ILE A 67 5.78 3.14 2.55
CA ILE A 67 5.83 3.72 3.90
C ILE A 67 5.29 2.65 4.86
N PRO A 68 6.15 1.98 5.66
CA PRO A 68 5.70 1.03 6.65
C PRO A 68 4.94 1.75 7.78
N ARG A 69 3.92 1.08 8.33
CA ARG A 69 3.12 1.52 9.48
C ARG A 69 2.89 0.38 10.45
#